data_AF-A0A0R2FP06-F1
#
_entry.id   AF-A0A0R2FP06-F1
#
_cell.length_a   1.000
_cell.length_b   1.000
_cell.length_c   1.000
_cell.angle_alpha   90.00
_cell.angle_beta   90.00
_cell.angle_gamma   90.00
#
_symmetry.space_group_name_H-M   'P 1'
#
loop_
_entity.id
_entity.type
_entity.pdbx_description
1 polymer ?
#
loop_
_entity_poly.entity_id
_entity_poly.type
_entity_poly.pdbx_seq_one_letter_code
_entity_poly.pdbx_strand_id
1 'polypeptide(L)'
;MKFGGIIMKKEKKSILLLVLLSAGLLTACGNQKQASSSSKKISSEQTSAEKSSNSSQKSSSKKSSAAVVESSSSAKNTTGSSTSNSTSASSGSSVASTNRLNTFNQQLRKTLGNVILPTVDGLGTGSDKLNVRYEGDQANYTISYSVGSVARQFNDSAVTNEIPYVQLKKTSYGTSSEASAQVDYVSQDDLNGLPTIDLGHNITGYEDAGAGQRYLSWHEGKWLITVHAAAVNQQDPKPLATNIVNMLESYRLPAPTQYGAIRADVANSYGSRNQVITWQQNNVVYQLSAHDITTAIKMAASMK
;
A
#
# COMPACT_ATOMS: atom_id res chain seq x y z
N MET A 1 31.45 13.44 -55.32
CA MET A 1 30.07 13.84 -55.68
C MET A 1 29.38 14.39 -54.44
N LYS A 2 28.54 15.42 -54.55
CA LYS A 2 27.84 16.06 -53.41
C LYS A 2 26.43 15.51 -53.25
N PHE A 3 26.07 15.14 -52.02
CA PHE A 3 24.71 15.07 -51.46
C PHE A 3 24.91 15.33 -49.94
N GLY A 4 24.23 16.23 -49.23
CA GLY A 4 22.99 16.96 -49.54
C GLY A 4 21.79 16.03 -49.36
N GLY A 5 21.10 15.93 -48.23
CA GLY A 5 21.16 16.72 -46.99
C GLY A 5 19.78 17.35 -46.70
N ILE A 6 19.04 16.80 -45.73
CA ILE A 6 17.78 17.37 -45.19
C ILE A 6 17.79 17.21 -43.67
N ILE A 7 17.66 18.33 -42.96
CA ILE A 7 17.43 18.38 -41.51
C ILE A 7 15.96 18.75 -41.32
N MET A 8 15.14 17.84 -40.82
CA MET A 8 13.75 18.17 -40.45
C MET A 8 13.70 18.68 -39.00
N LYS A 9 13.67 20.01 -38.84
CA LYS A 9 13.20 20.65 -37.60
C LYS A 9 11.72 20.33 -37.41
N LYS A 10 11.33 19.79 -36.26
CA LYS A 10 9.93 19.61 -35.86
C LYS A 10 9.53 20.79 -34.98
N GLU A 11 8.69 21.69 -35.51
CA GLU A 11 8.30 22.91 -34.80
C GLU A 11 7.33 22.65 -33.63
N LYS A 12 7.40 23.55 -32.64
CA LYS A 12 6.54 23.57 -31.46
C LYS A 12 5.19 24.20 -31.82
N LYS A 13 4.08 23.58 -31.39
CA LYS A 13 2.78 24.24 -31.32
C LYS A 13 2.38 24.39 -29.85
N SER A 14 2.66 25.56 -29.29
CA SER A 14 2.21 25.94 -27.96
C SER A 14 0.79 26.50 -28.06
N ILE A 15 -0.20 25.80 -27.48
CA ILE A 15 -1.58 26.29 -27.42
C ILE A 15 -1.70 27.17 -26.17
N LEU A 16 -1.67 28.48 -26.38
CA LEU A 16 -1.92 29.47 -25.35
C LEU A 16 -3.43 29.72 -25.26
N LEU A 17 -4.06 29.30 -24.16
CA LEU A 17 -5.50 29.44 -23.96
C LEU A 17 -5.79 30.70 -23.12
N LEU A 18 -6.17 31.79 -23.81
CA LEU A 18 -6.63 33.03 -23.17
C LEU A 18 -7.97 32.79 -22.46
N VAL A 19 -8.01 32.93 -21.13
CA VAL A 19 -9.27 33.07 -20.38
C VAL A 19 -9.52 34.56 -20.15
N LEU A 20 -10.51 35.09 -20.85
CA LEU A 20 -10.93 36.49 -20.73
C LEU A 20 -11.76 36.70 -19.47
N LEU A 21 -11.40 37.73 -18.70
CA LEU A 21 -12.21 38.26 -17.61
C LEU A 21 -13.45 38.96 -18.17
N SER A 22 -14.64 38.58 -17.72
CA SER A 22 -15.89 39.31 -18.00
C SER A 22 -16.71 39.51 -16.73
N ALA A 23 -16.56 40.71 -16.14
CA ALA A 23 -17.43 41.18 -15.07
C ALA A 23 -18.80 41.59 -15.67
N GLY A 24 -19.87 40.92 -15.26
CA GLY A 24 -21.25 41.21 -15.66
C GLY A 24 -22.05 41.84 -14.53
N LEU A 25 -22.74 42.94 -14.82
CA LEU A 25 -23.47 43.75 -13.84
C LEU A 25 -24.79 43.09 -13.40
N LEU A 26 -25.14 43.26 -12.12
CA LEU A 26 -26.44 42.86 -11.56
C LEU A 26 -27.51 43.92 -11.83
N THR A 27 -28.43 43.65 -12.75
CA THR A 27 -29.73 44.33 -12.84
C THR A 27 -30.82 43.36 -13.28
N ALA A 28 -31.74 43.02 -12.37
CA ALA A 28 -32.96 42.28 -12.67
C ALA A 28 -34.11 42.80 -11.78
N CYS A 29 -35.24 43.15 -12.39
CA CYS A 29 -36.39 43.76 -11.70
C CYS A 29 -37.72 43.29 -12.31
N GLY A 30 -38.60 42.67 -11.49
CA GLY A 30 -40.00 42.29 -11.80
C GLY A 30 -40.20 41.14 -12.81
N ASN A 31 -41.30 40.37 -12.83
CA ASN A 31 -42.46 40.18 -11.94
C ASN A 31 -43.23 38.91 -12.42
N GLN A 32 -44.20 38.24 -11.77
CA GLN A 32 -44.93 38.38 -10.49
C GLN A 32 -45.59 37.03 -10.08
N LYS A 33 -45.87 36.85 -8.77
CA LYS A 33 -46.95 36.08 -8.07
C LYS A 33 -46.40 34.99 -7.11
N GLN A 34 -46.41 35.16 -5.79
CA GLN A 34 -47.53 35.27 -4.79
C GLN A 34 -48.13 33.88 -4.49
N ALA A 35 -48.28 33.38 -3.25
CA ALA A 35 -48.41 33.95 -1.89
C ALA A 35 -47.35 33.34 -0.90
N SER A 36 -46.75 34.01 0.11
CA SER A 36 -47.22 34.75 1.32
C SER A 36 -47.96 33.85 2.35
N SER A 37 -47.48 33.69 3.59
CA SER A 37 -47.38 34.76 4.60
C SER A 37 -46.29 34.63 5.71
N SER A 38 -45.61 35.77 6.00
CA SER A 38 -45.24 36.38 7.32
C SER A 38 -44.74 35.57 8.54
N SER A 39 -43.79 36.02 9.39
CA SER A 39 -42.95 37.26 9.41
C SER A 39 -41.94 37.34 10.58
N LYS A 40 -40.88 38.19 10.42
CA LYS A 40 -39.97 38.82 11.45
C LYS A 40 -38.94 37.91 12.17
N LYS A 41 -37.63 38.13 12.00
CA LYS A 41 -36.66 39.16 12.54
C LYS A 41 -36.04 38.73 13.89
N ILE A 42 -34.77 38.29 13.93
CA ILE A 42 -33.50 39.08 14.06
C ILE A 42 -33.26 39.67 15.46
N SER A 43 -32.32 39.05 16.21
CA SER A 43 -31.07 39.63 16.79
C SER A 43 -30.69 38.97 18.13
N SER A 44 -29.39 38.80 18.41
CA SER A 44 -28.89 38.47 19.76
C SER A 44 -27.44 38.93 19.96
N GLU A 45 -27.21 39.69 21.02
CA GLU A 45 -25.92 40.27 21.38
C GLU A 45 -25.10 39.37 22.33
N GLN A 46 -23.80 39.33 22.09
CA GLN A 46 -22.70 39.64 23.02
C GLN A 46 -22.76 39.25 24.54
N THR A 47 -21.71 38.51 24.94
CA THR A 47 -20.85 38.67 26.16
C THR A 47 -21.29 38.32 27.60
N SER A 48 -20.51 37.38 28.20
CA SER A 48 -19.68 37.55 29.43
C SER A 48 -19.98 36.78 30.74
N ALA A 49 -18.90 36.11 31.20
CA ALA A 49 -18.35 36.04 32.58
C ALA A 49 -19.01 35.19 33.71
N GLU A 50 -18.34 34.05 33.98
CA GLU A 50 -17.72 33.64 35.26
C GLU A 50 -18.48 33.50 36.62
N LYS A 51 -18.35 32.27 37.18
CA LYS A 51 -17.84 31.93 38.54
C LYS A 51 -18.79 31.71 39.74
N SER A 52 -18.80 30.45 40.20
CA SER A 52 -18.79 29.98 41.61
C SER A 52 -18.53 28.46 41.58
N SER A 53 -17.54 27.82 42.22
CA SER A 53 -16.94 27.86 43.57
C SER A 53 -17.55 26.88 44.59
N ASN A 54 -16.97 25.67 44.60
CA ASN A 54 -16.37 25.00 45.77
C ASN A 54 -17.06 23.76 46.40
N SER A 55 -16.18 22.81 46.77
CA SER A 55 -16.32 21.70 47.72
C SER A 55 -17.12 20.46 47.32
N SER A 56 -16.86 19.25 47.84
CA SER A 56 -15.65 18.59 48.37
C SER A 56 -16.06 17.17 48.80
N GLN A 57 -15.27 16.13 48.53
CA GLN A 57 -14.85 15.10 49.52
C GLN A 57 -14.07 13.93 48.88
N LYS A 58 -13.46 13.13 49.75
CA LYS A 58 -12.28 12.27 49.49
C LYS A 58 -12.40 10.95 50.26
N SER A 59 -12.18 9.82 49.57
CA SER A 59 -11.72 8.53 50.13
C SER A 59 -11.28 7.64 48.95
N SER A 60 -10.18 6.88 48.87
CA SER A 60 -9.03 6.51 49.75
C SER A 60 -9.08 5.17 50.52
N SER A 61 -8.87 4.05 49.82
CA SER A 61 -8.17 2.82 50.28
C SER A 61 -7.99 1.85 49.10
N LYS A 62 -6.79 1.49 48.62
CA LYS A 62 -5.72 0.62 49.17
C LYS A 62 -6.02 -0.89 49.24
N LYS A 63 -5.50 -1.61 48.24
CA LYS A 63 -4.63 -2.82 48.30
C LYS A 63 -5.01 -4.01 49.22
N SER A 64 -5.10 -5.19 48.59
CA SER A 64 -4.72 -6.49 49.18
C SER A 64 -3.94 -7.34 48.18
N SER A 65 -3.02 -8.18 48.65
CA SER A 65 -2.23 -9.14 47.86
C SER A 65 -2.16 -10.47 48.61
N ALA A 66 -2.29 -11.62 47.93
CA ALA A 66 -1.82 -12.98 48.32
C ALA A 66 -2.55 -14.06 47.47
N ALA A 67 -2.15 -15.33 47.38
CA ALA A 67 -0.84 -16.01 47.17
C ALA A 67 -1.05 -17.54 47.35
N VAL A 68 -0.22 -18.38 46.68
CA VAL A 68 -0.02 -19.86 46.85
C VAL A 68 -1.27 -20.76 46.66
N VAL A 69 -1.26 -22.08 46.36
CA VAL A 69 -0.32 -23.24 46.37
C VAL A 69 -0.63 -24.18 45.15
N GLU A 70 0.00 -25.33 44.83
CA GLU A 70 1.39 -25.85 44.78
C GLU A 70 1.36 -27.31 44.20
N SER A 71 2.46 -28.10 44.27
CA SER A 71 2.65 -29.55 43.91
C SER A 71 3.19 -29.83 42.47
N SER A 72 4.47 -30.15 42.22
CA SER A 72 5.30 -31.35 42.55
C SER A 72 4.97 -32.58 41.69
N SER A 73 5.89 -33.28 41.00
CA SER A 73 7.20 -33.84 41.40
C SER A 73 8.12 -34.15 40.17
N SER A 74 9.45 -34.06 40.25
CA SER A 74 10.46 -35.15 40.43
C SER A 74 10.43 -36.28 39.38
N ALA A 75 11.53 -36.81 38.79
CA ALA A 75 12.95 -36.76 39.16
C ALA A 75 13.93 -36.94 37.94
N LYS A 76 15.23 -36.87 38.25
CA LYS A 76 16.42 -36.84 37.38
C LYS A 76 16.96 -38.23 37.03
N ASN A 77 17.52 -38.42 35.83
CA ASN A 77 18.76 -39.21 35.66
C ASN A 77 19.56 -38.84 34.40
N THR A 78 20.87 -39.11 34.44
CA THR A 78 21.89 -38.61 33.51
C THR A 78 22.61 -39.72 32.72
N THR A 79 23.31 -39.29 31.65
CA THR A 79 24.46 -39.95 30.98
C THR A 79 24.14 -40.70 29.68
N GLY A 80 24.84 -40.33 28.59
CA GLY A 80 24.87 -41.08 27.32
C GLY A 80 25.04 -40.18 26.09
N SER A 81 26.27 -40.05 25.57
CA SER A 81 26.57 -39.28 24.35
C SER A 81 26.11 -39.99 23.07
N SER A 82 25.55 -39.26 22.09
CA SER A 82 25.84 -39.42 20.65
C SER A 82 25.17 -38.34 19.78
N THR A 83 26.03 -37.51 19.16
CA THR A 83 26.00 -37.03 17.77
C THR A 83 24.68 -36.79 17.02
N SER A 84 24.43 -35.52 16.69
CA SER A 84 23.76 -34.99 15.48
C SER A 84 22.44 -35.63 14.97
N ASN A 85 21.32 -34.90 15.11
CA ASN A 85 20.63 -34.34 13.93
C ASN A 85 19.65 -33.22 14.35
N SER A 86 19.89 -31.97 13.95
CA SER A 86 19.03 -30.83 14.27
C SER A 86 17.89 -30.67 13.25
N THR A 87 16.86 -31.51 13.34
CA THR A 87 15.57 -31.29 12.66
C THR A 87 14.69 -30.35 13.49
N SER A 88 14.89 -29.04 13.31
CA SER A 88 14.02 -28.01 13.89
C SER A 88 12.64 -28.04 13.22
N ALA A 89 11.64 -28.55 13.95
CA ALA A 89 10.25 -28.59 13.48
C ALA A 89 9.55 -27.24 13.73
N SER A 90 9.31 -26.46 12.67
CA SER A 90 8.38 -25.31 12.72
C SER A 90 7.90 -24.89 11.33
N SER A 91 6.86 -25.54 10.79
CA SER A 91 6.02 -25.01 9.69
C SER A 91 4.81 -25.92 9.37
N GLY A 92 3.99 -26.21 10.38
CA GLY A 92 2.74 -26.99 10.25
C GLY A 92 1.60 -26.27 9.52
N SER A 93 1.87 -25.61 8.39
CA SER A 93 0.86 -24.97 7.52
C SER A 93 1.32 -24.76 6.06
N SER A 94 2.61 -24.85 5.74
CA SER A 94 3.15 -24.39 4.43
C SER A 94 2.95 -25.38 3.26
N VAL A 95 2.73 -26.67 3.54
CA VAL A 95 2.88 -27.74 2.53
C VAL A 95 1.78 -27.73 1.46
N ALA A 96 0.56 -27.29 1.80
CA ALA A 96 -0.54 -27.22 0.83
C ALA A 96 -0.47 -25.96 -0.06
N SER A 97 -0.16 -24.80 0.51
CA SER A 97 -0.12 -23.51 -0.18
C SER A 97 0.90 -23.48 -1.32
N THR A 98 2.08 -24.07 -1.09
CA THR A 98 3.16 -24.14 -2.08
C THR A 98 2.78 -24.95 -3.32
N ASN A 99 1.87 -25.93 -3.24
CA ASN A 99 1.60 -26.85 -4.35
C ASN A 99 0.83 -26.17 -5.52
N ARG A 100 -0.29 -25.48 -5.23
CA ARG A 100 -1.11 -24.85 -6.28
C ARG A 100 -0.41 -23.65 -6.92
N LEU A 101 0.23 -22.78 -6.12
CA LEU A 101 1.02 -21.67 -6.66
C LEU A 101 2.18 -22.17 -7.55
N ASN A 102 2.91 -23.22 -7.15
CA ASN A 102 3.96 -23.78 -7.99
C ASN A 102 3.43 -24.40 -9.29
N THR A 103 2.23 -24.98 -9.27
CA THR A 103 1.58 -25.51 -10.48
C THR A 103 1.24 -24.37 -11.44
N PHE A 104 0.62 -23.29 -10.95
CA PHE A 104 0.33 -22.10 -11.75
C PHE A 104 1.59 -21.40 -12.25
N ASN A 105 2.63 -21.29 -11.42
CA ASN A 105 3.92 -20.70 -11.81
C ASN A 105 4.62 -21.50 -12.93
N GLN A 106 4.46 -22.83 -12.97
CA GLN A 106 4.93 -23.65 -14.08
C GLN A 106 4.12 -23.38 -15.36
N GLN A 107 2.80 -23.21 -15.26
CA GLN A 107 1.95 -22.89 -16.41
C GLN A 107 2.22 -21.48 -16.94
N LEU A 108 2.36 -20.49 -16.06
CA LEU A 108 2.78 -19.12 -16.41
C LEU A 108 4.13 -19.10 -17.13
N ARG A 109 5.16 -19.81 -16.63
CA ARG A 109 6.47 -19.86 -17.31
C ARG A 109 6.45 -20.66 -18.62
N LYS A 110 5.54 -21.62 -18.80
CA LYS A 110 5.32 -22.28 -20.10
C LYS A 110 4.75 -21.32 -21.15
N THR A 111 3.91 -20.36 -20.74
CA THR A 111 3.21 -19.46 -21.68
C THR A 111 3.89 -18.10 -21.86
N LEU A 112 4.48 -17.54 -20.79
CA LEU A 112 5.16 -16.23 -20.78
C LEU A 112 6.69 -16.36 -20.86
N GLY A 113 7.23 -17.58 -20.86
CA GLY A 113 8.67 -17.83 -20.90
C GLY A 113 9.38 -17.53 -19.57
N ASN A 114 10.59 -16.98 -19.65
CA ASN A 114 11.40 -16.66 -18.48
C ASN A 114 10.91 -15.38 -17.79
N VAL A 115 9.93 -15.54 -16.89
CA VAL A 115 9.33 -14.45 -16.09
C VAL A 115 9.58 -14.66 -14.60
N ILE A 116 9.82 -13.56 -13.89
CA ILE A 116 9.87 -13.54 -12.43
C ILE A 116 8.46 -13.62 -11.86
N LEU A 117 8.25 -14.50 -10.88
CA LEU A 117 6.96 -14.78 -10.27
C LEU A 117 7.13 -14.94 -8.75
N PRO A 118 6.08 -14.62 -7.96
CA PRO A 118 6.13 -14.79 -6.51
C PRO A 118 6.18 -16.29 -6.17
N THR A 119 7.09 -16.69 -5.28
CA THR A 119 7.18 -18.08 -4.79
C THR A 119 6.37 -18.34 -3.52
N VAL A 120 5.73 -17.32 -2.94
CA VAL A 120 4.68 -17.44 -1.91
C VAL A 120 3.42 -16.70 -2.38
N ASP A 121 2.25 -17.14 -1.93
CA ASP A 121 0.96 -16.51 -2.28
C ASP A 121 0.60 -15.33 -1.37
N GLY A 122 1.38 -15.12 -0.30
CA GLY A 122 1.19 -14.09 0.72
C GLY A 122 0.01 -14.35 1.67
N LEU A 123 -0.77 -15.40 1.43
CA LEU A 123 -2.01 -15.72 2.14
C LEU A 123 -1.73 -16.33 3.52
N GLY A 124 -2.59 -16.02 4.49
CA GLY A 124 -2.63 -16.76 5.77
C GLY A 124 -3.47 -18.03 5.70
N THR A 125 -4.52 -18.03 4.87
CA THR A 125 -5.48 -19.13 4.67
C THR A 125 -6.06 -19.08 3.25
N GLY A 126 -6.69 -20.19 2.80
CA GLY A 126 -7.39 -20.24 1.51
C GLY A 126 -6.52 -20.55 0.29
N SER A 127 -5.23 -20.82 0.46
CA SER A 127 -4.31 -21.20 -0.61
C SER A 127 -4.72 -22.46 -1.39
N ASP A 128 -5.47 -23.37 -0.75
CA ASP A 128 -6.10 -24.52 -1.38
C ASP A 128 -7.11 -24.12 -2.47
N LYS A 129 -7.65 -22.90 -2.39
CA LYS A 129 -8.62 -22.29 -3.32
C LYS A 129 -8.04 -21.11 -4.11
N LEU A 130 -6.72 -20.93 -4.10
CA LEU A 130 -6.02 -19.99 -4.97
C LEU A 130 -6.39 -20.24 -6.44
N ASN A 131 -6.78 -19.21 -7.16
CA ASN A 131 -7.09 -19.25 -8.58
C ASN A 131 -6.23 -18.20 -9.29
N VAL A 132 -5.78 -18.51 -10.51
CA VAL A 132 -4.90 -17.63 -11.29
C VAL A 132 -5.41 -17.50 -12.71
N ARG A 133 -5.53 -16.26 -13.17
CA ARG A 133 -5.77 -15.89 -14.56
C ARG A 133 -4.71 -14.88 -15.02
N TYR A 134 -4.40 -14.86 -16.30
CA TYR A 134 -3.47 -13.88 -16.87
C TYR A 134 -3.93 -13.37 -18.23
N GLU A 135 -3.44 -12.20 -18.60
CA GLU A 135 -3.66 -11.54 -19.89
C GLU A 135 -2.34 -10.92 -20.39
N GLY A 136 -2.23 -10.74 -21.70
CA GLY A 136 -1.04 -10.18 -22.36
C GLY A 136 -0.01 -11.23 -22.79
N ASP A 137 1.24 -10.78 -22.91
CA ASP A 137 2.38 -11.51 -23.49
C ASP A 137 3.66 -11.37 -22.63
N GLN A 138 4.77 -11.95 -23.09
CA GLN A 138 6.06 -11.91 -22.37
C GLN A 138 6.59 -10.47 -22.17
N ALA A 139 6.28 -9.52 -23.04
CA ALA A 139 6.67 -8.12 -22.90
C ALA A 139 5.76 -7.39 -21.89
N ASN A 140 4.44 -7.56 -22.00
CA ASN A 140 3.46 -6.86 -21.17
C ASN A 140 2.36 -7.83 -20.71
N TYR A 141 2.25 -8.08 -19.40
CA TYR A 141 1.23 -8.97 -18.84
C TYR A 141 0.62 -8.43 -17.55
N THR A 142 -0.60 -8.88 -17.27
CA THR A 142 -1.21 -8.81 -15.93
C THR A 142 -1.55 -10.22 -15.47
N ILE A 143 -1.10 -10.61 -14.28
CA ILE A 143 -1.48 -11.86 -13.62
C ILE A 143 -2.35 -11.49 -12.42
N SER A 144 -3.56 -12.04 -12.38
CA SER A 144 -4.53 -11.82 -11.30
C SER A 144 -4.65 -13.08 -10.43
N TYR A 145 -4.40 -12.91 -9.13
CA TYR A 145 -4.51 -13.95 -8.11
C TYR A 145 -5.78 -13.70 -7.29
N SER A 146 -6.67 -14.69 -7.24
CA SER A 146 -7.94 -14.66 -6.49
C SER A 146 -8.07 -15.88 -5.59
N VAL A 147 -8.97 -15.83 -4.61
CA VAL A 147 -9.33 -16.98 -3.77
C VAL A 147 -10.83 -17.19 -3.91
N GLY A 148 -11.22 -18.28 -4.58
CA GLY A 148 -12.62 -18.61 -4.83
C GLY A 148 -13.23 -19.48 -3.73
N SER A 149 -14.51 -19.83 -3.88
CA SER A 149 -15.13 -20.89 -3.08
C SER A 149 -14.68 -22.30 -3.50
N VAL A 150 -14.21 -22.43 -4.74
CA VAL A 150 -13.80 -23.67 -5.43
C VAL A 150 -12.43 -23.48 -6.09
N ALA A 151 -11.60 -24.52 -6.02
CA ALA A 151 -10.34 -24.63 -6.75
C ALA A 151 -10.59 -24.76 -8.27
N ARG A 152 -10.15 -23.78 -9.05
CA ARG A 152 -10.29 -23.73 -10.52
C ARG A 152 -9.00 -24.08 -11.25
N GLN A 153 -9.12 -24.41 -12.52
CA GLN A 153 -7.94 -24.60 -13.39
C GLN A 153 -7.29 -23.25 -13.74
N PHE A 154 -6.08 -23.31 -14.28
CA PHE A 154 -5.38 -22.11 -14.74
C PHE A 154 -6.14 -21.43 -15.86
N ASN A 155 -6.38 -20.13 -15.72
CA ASN A 155 -7.13 -19.31 -16.68
C ASN A 155 -8.57 -19.81 -16.97
N ASP A 156 -9.18 -20.53 -16.01
CA ASP A 156 -10.58 -20.97 -16.07
C ASP A 156 -11.53 -19.75 -16.18
N SER A 157 -12.45 -19.78 -17.15
CA SER A 157 -13.31 -18.64 -17.47
C SER A 157 -14.26 -18.26 -16.32
N ALA A 158 -14.57 -19.20 -15.41
CA ALA A 158 -15.35 -18.92 -14.20
C ALA A 158 -14.63 -17.96 -13.23
N VAL A 159 -13.30 -17.87 -13.31
CA VAL A 159 -12.46 -17.00 -12.46
C VAL A 159 -12.53 -15.53 -12.91
N THR A 160 -13.03 -15.23 -14.11
CA THR A 160 -13.08 -13.85 -14.67
C THR A 160 -13.78 -12.86 -13.74
N ASN A 161 -14.86 -13.30 -13.09
CA ASN A 161 -15.68 -12.50 -12.17
C ASN A 161 -15.14 -12.50 -10.72
N GLU A 162 -14.10 -13.28 -10.41
CA GLU A 162 -13.47 -13.24 -9.09
C GLU A 162 -12.65 -11.96 -8.93
N ILE A 163 -12.89 -11.26 -7.81
CA ILE A 163 -12.11 -10.11 -7.40
C ILE A 163 -10.72 -10.60 -6.97
N PRO A 164 -9.63 -10.20 -7.64
CA PRO A 164 -8.31 -10.62 -7.25
C PRO A 164 -7.87 -9.89 -5.98
N TYR A 165 -7.27 -10.63 -5.05
CA TYR A 165 -6.64 -10.06 -3.85
C TYR A 165 -5.29 -9.43 -4.19
N VAL A 166 -4.62 -9.94 -5.25
CA VAL A 166 -3.36 -9.41 -5.79
C VAL A 166 -3.38 -9.40 -7.32
N GLN A 167 -2.83 -8.35 -7.92
CA GLN A 167 -2.45 -8.32 -9.34
C GLN A 167 -0.97 -8.00 -9.48
N LEU A 168 -0.25 -8.81 -10.25
CA LEU A 168 1.12 -8.54 -10.69
C LEU A 168 1.08 -8.10 -12.16
N LYS A 169 1.46 -6.85 -12.43
CA LYS A 169 1.61 -6.31 -13.77
C LYS A 169 3.10 -6.17 -14.13
N LYS A 170 3.45 -6.51 -15.36
CA LYS A 170 4.73 -6.20 -15.99
C LYS A 170 4.48 -5.33 -17.22
N THR A 171 5.25 -4.26 -17.36
CA THR A 171 5.28 -3.42 -18.57
C THR A 171 6.72 -3.25 -19.05
N SER A 172 6.98 -3.36 -20.35
CA SER A 172 8.31 -3.12 -20.95
C SER A 172 8.33 -1.80 -21.71
N TYR A 173 9.43 -1.06 -21.58
CA TYR A 173 9.67 0.25 -22.18
C TYR A 173 10.86 0.19 -23.15
N GLY A 174 11.08 1.24 -23.94
CA GLY A 174 12.21 1.31 -24.85
C GLY A 174 13.54 1.50 -24.12
N THR A 175 13.54 2.23 -23.00
CA THR A 175 14.75 2.52 -22.22
C THR A 175 14.57 2.33 -20.70
N SER A 176 15.70 2.22 -20.00
CA SER A 176 15.72 2.24 -18.52
C SER A 176 15.22 3.56 -17.94
N SER A 177 15.41 4.68 -18.64
CA SER A 177 14.95 6.00 -18.19
C SER A 177 13.42 6.09 -18.26
N GLU A 178 12.84 5.68 -19.39
CA GLU A 178 11.38 5.61 -19.58
C GLU A 178 10.70 4.73 -18.52
N ALA A 179 11.28 3.55 -18.23
CA ALA A 179 10.80 2.67 -17.17
C ALA A 179 10.90 3.33 -15.78
N SER A 180 12.02 3.99 -15.47
CA SER A 180 12.22 4.63 -14.17
C SER A 180 11.23 5.78 -13.92
N ALA A 181 10.81 6.48 -14.98
CA ALA A 181 9.83 7.57 -14.92
C ALA A 181 8.37 7.11 -14.65
N GLN A 182 8.13 5.81 -14.52
CA GLN A 182 6.82 5.24 -14.15
C GLN A 182 6.74 4.82 -12.68
N VAL A 183 7.84 4.96 -11.95
CA VAL A 183 7.92 4.72 -10.51
C VAL A 183 7.60 6.05 -9.83
N ASP A 184 6.61 6.06 -8.95
CA ASP A 184 6.19 7.24 -8.17
C ASP A 184 7.24 7.54 -7.09
N TYR A 185 8.35 8.18 -7.49
CA TYR A 185 9.53 8.45 -6.69
C TYR A 185 9.85 9.95 -6.70
N VAL A 186 9.79 10.57 -5.53
CA VAL A 186 10.31 11.93 -5.27
C VAL A 186 11.69 11.84 -4.61
N SER A 187 12.45 12.93 -4.65
CA SER A 187 13.79 12.99 -4.05
C SER A 187 13.73 13.37 -2.56
N GLN A 188 14.84 13.17 -1.84
CA GLN A 188 14.99 13.65 -0.47
C GLN A 188 14.84 15.18 -0.37
N ASP A 189 15.18 15.93 -1.42
CA ASP A 189 15.01 17.39 -1.44
C ASP A 189 13.54 17.81 -1.46
N ASP A 190 12.65 16.98 -2.01
CA ASP A 190 11.19 17.19 -1.98
C ASP A 190 10.58 16.90 -0.59
N LEU A 191 11.29 16.16 0.28
CA LEU A 191 10.88 15.87 1.65
C LEU A 191 11.51 16.82 2.68
N ASN A 192 12.52 17.60 2.29
CA ASN A 192 13.29 18.44 3.21
C ASN A 192 12.43 19.61 3.75
N GLY A 193 12.46 19.80 5.07
CA GLY A 193 11.70 20.84 5.76
C GLY A 193 10.27 20.44 6.18
N LEU A 194 9.79 19.26 5.77
CA LEU A 194 8.56 18.68 6.31
C LEU A 194 8.72 18.27 7.79
N PRO A 195 7.64 18.32 8.60
CA PRO A 195 7.60 17.72 9.93
C PRO A 195 8.09 16.26 9.94
N THR A 196 8.88 15.89 10.95
CA THR A 196 9.48 14.55 11.05
C THR A 196 8.83 13.67 12.11
N ILE A 197 8.75 12.37 11.83
CA ILE A 197 8.19 11.34 12.71
C ILE A 197 9.18 10.17 12.81
N ASP A 198 9.59 9.81 14.03
CA ASP A 198 10.36 8.59 14.28
C ASP A 198 9.49 7.34 14.02
N LEU A 199 9.96 6.45 13.14
CA LEU A 199 9.32 5.19 12.77
C LEU A 199 9.93 3.96 13.46
N GLY A 200 11.00 4.15 14.25
CA GLY A 200 11.85 3.09 14.79
C GLY A 200 12.99 2.71 13.83
N HIS A 201 13.88 1.82 14.28
CA HIS A 201 15.04 1.33 13.49
C HIS A 201 15.98 2.43 12.94
N ASN A 202 15.99 3.60 13.59
CA ASN A 202 16.67 4.83 13.13
C ASN A 202 16.14 5.39 11.80
N ILE A 203 14.90 5.05 11.43
CA ILE A 203 14.23 5.56 10.23
C ILE A 203 13.33 6.75 10.62
N THR A 204 13.54 7.86 9.94
CA THR A 204 12.75 9.08 10.07
C THR A 204 11.81 9.20 8.88
N GLY A 205 10.50 9.29 9.15
CA GLY A 205 9.50 9.66 8.17
C GLY A 205 9.25 11.17 8.14
N TYR A 206 8.79 11.66 7.00
CA TYR A 206 8.46 13.05 6.72
C TYR A 206 6.95 13.15 6.45
N GLU A 207 6.23 13.97 7.21
CA GLU A 207 4.78 14.13 7.11
C GLU A 207 4.42 15.37 6.28
N ASP A 208 3.72 15.16 5.16
CA ASP A 208 3.00 16.22 4.44
C ASP A 208 1.50 16.10 4.77
N ALA A 209 0.90 17.20 5.23
CA ALA A 209 -0.48 17.24 5.72
C ALA A 209 -1.21 18.47 5.15
N GLY A 210 -2.22 18.24 4.32
CA GLY A 210 -2.92 19.30 3.60
C GLY A 210 -4.23 18.84 2.98
N ALA A 211 -5.16 19.78 2.76
CA ALA A 211 -6.45 19.54 2.09
C ALA A 211 -7.26 18.32 2.59
N GLY A 212 -7.12 17.97 3.88
CA GLY A 212 -7.82 16.83 4.47
C GLY A 212 -7.14 15.47 4.32
N GLN A 213 -5.91 15.41 3.80
CA GLN A 213 -5.08 14.21 3.68
C GLN A 213 -3.80 14.34 4.53
N ARG A 214 -3.16 13.20 4.81
CA ARG A 214 -1.80 13.08 5.35
C ARG A 214 -1.02 12.06 4.53
N TYR A 215 0.23 12.35 4.26
CA TYR A 215 1.20 11.46 3.65
C TYR A 215 2.42 11.37 4.56
N LEU A 216 2.83 10.16 4.91
CA LEU A 216 4.04 9.90 5.68
C LEU A 216 5.02 9.13 4.82
N SER A 217 6.10 9.81 4.44
CA SER A 217 7.04 9.36 3.41
C SER A 217 8.45 9.15 3.96
N TRP A 218 9.17 8.11 3.54
CA TRP A 218 10.58 7.92 3.87
C TRP A 218 11.32 7.15 2.77
N HIS A 219 12.65 7.26 2.78
CA HIS A 219 13.52 6.51 1.89
C HIS A 219 14.14 5.29 2.57
N GLU A 220 14.25 4.19 1.83
CA GLU A 220 15.02 3.01 2.22
C GLU A 220 15.87 2.53 1.03
N GLY A 221 17.13 3.00 0.98
CA GLY A 221 18.03 2.77 -0.14
C GLY A 221 17.52 3.42 -1.45
N LYS A 222 17.04 2.59 -2.39
CA LYS A 222 16.44 3.04 -3.67
C LYS A 222 14.91 3.09 -3.65
N TRP A 223 14.30 2.82 -2.50
CA TRP A 223 12.86 2.85 -2.33
C TRP A 223 12.42 4.19 -1.75
N LEU A 224 11.34 4.73 -2.29
CA LEU A 224 10.44 5.63 -1.56
C LEU A 224 9.29 4.79 -1.00
N ILE A 225 8.92 5.02 0.25
CA ILE A 225 7.73 4.44 0.86
C ILE A 225 6.85 5.59 1.32
N THR A 226 5.57 5.55 0.93
CA THR A 226 4.57 6.58 1.25
C THR A 226 3.31 5.92 1.81
N VAL A 227 2.96 6.28 3.04
CA VAL A 227 1.68 5.89 3.66
C VAL A 227 0.70 7.05 3.61
N HIS A 228 -0.44 6.82 2.96
CA HIS A 228 -1.54 7.79 2.86
C HIS A 228 -2.62 7.51 3.92
N ALA A 229 -3.10 8.58 4.55
CA ALA A 229 -4.18 8.55 5.53
C ALA A 229 -5.15 9.73 5.31
N ALA A 230 -6.46 9.46 5.36
CA ALA A 230 -7.47 10.51 5.26
C ALA A 230 -7.60 11.26 6.61
N ALA A 231 -7.03 12.46 6.69
CA ALA A 231 -7.08 13.30 7.89
C ALA A 231 -8.52 13.69 8.28
N VAL A 232 -9.40 13.87 7.28
CA VAL A 232 -10.85 14.08 7.48
C VAL A 232 -11.54 12.93 8.20
N ASN A 233 -11.02 11.71 8.07
CA ASN A 233 -11.51 10.51 8.75
C ASN A 233 -10.73 10.22 10.04
N GLN A 234 -9.94 11.20 10.54
CA GLN A 234 -9.08 11.09 11.71
C GLN A 234 -8.07 9.94 11.64
N GLN A 235 -7.67 9.54 10.43
CA GLN A 235 -6.68 8.48 10.23
C GLN A 235 -5.26 8.96 10.54
N ASP A 236 -4.45 8.05 11.08
CA ASP A 236 -3.04 8.22 11.40
C ASP A 236 -2.21 7.27 10.52
N PRO A 237 -1.25 7.77 9.71
CA PRO A 237 -0.38 6.92 8.90
C PRO A 237 0.70 6.19 9.71
N LYS A 238 1.05 6.66 10.92
CA LYS A 238 2.21 6.15 11.68
C LYS A 238 2.15 4.65 12.00
N PRO A 239 1.04 4.06 12.49
CA PRO A 239 1.01 2.64 12.83
C PRO A 239 1.26 1.72 11.63
N LEU A 240 0.76 2.11 10.45
CA LEU A 240 0.98 1.38 9.20
C LEU A 240 2.42 1.60 8.68
N ALA A 241 2.96 2.81 8.79
CA ALA A 241 4.35 3.09 8.44
C ALA A 241 5.34 2.26 9.27
N THR A 242 5.20 2.27 10.60
CA THR A 242 6.02 1.43 11.49
C THR A 242 5.82 -0.07 11.22
N ASN A 243 4.63 -0.53 10.84
CA ASN A 243 4.43 -1.92 10.41
C ASN A 243 5.26 -2.26 9.16
N ILE A 244 5.22 -1.41 8.13
CA ILE A 244 5.98 -1.60 6.89
C ILE A 244 7.49 -1.64 7.17
N VAL A 245 8.02 -0.71 7.98
CA VAL A 245 9.43 -0.72 8.39
C VAL A 245 9.82 -2.07 9.03
N ASN A 246 9.05 -2.53 10.03
CA ASN A 246 9.31 -3.82 10.68
C ASN A 246 9.23 -5.02 9.71
N MET A 247 8.41 -4.92 8.65
CA MET A 247 8.36 -5.93 7.60
C MET A 247 9.59 -5.91 6.70
N LEU A 248 10.08 -4.74 6.28
CA LEU A 248 11.24 -4.63 5.39
C LEU A 248 12.53 -5.13 6.05
N GLU A 249 12.64 -4.96 7.38
CA GLU A 249 13.69 -5.61 8.21
C GLU A 249 13.69 -7.15 8.11
N SER A 250 12.55 -7.78 7.84
CA SER A 250 12.41 -9.23 7.68
C SER A 250 12.33 -9.72 6.22
N TYR A 251 11.82 -8.90 5.31
CA TYR A 251 11.48 -9.25 3.93
C TYR A 251 12.22 -8.35 2.95
N ARG A 252 13.30 -8.86 2.34
CA ARG A 252 14.09 -8.11 1.35
C ARG A 252 13.36 -8.06 0.01
N LEU A 253 12.95 -6.86 -0.41
CA LEU A 253 12.36 -6.62 -1.74
C LEU A 253 13.40 -6.76 -2.87
N PRO A 254 12.97 -7.00 -4.12
CA PRO A 254 13.86 -7.02 -5.28
C PRO A 254 14.59 -5.68 -5.42
N ALA A 255 15.90 -5.71 -5.58
CA ALA A 255 16.70 -4.48 -5.71
C ALA A 255 16.37 -3.74 -7.03
N PRO A 256 15.85 -2.50 -7.00
CA PRO A 256 15.56 -1.76 -8.22
C PRO A 256 16.85 -1.35 -8.96
N THR A 257 16.78 -1.25 -10.27
CA THR A 257 17.89 -0.73 -11.09
C THR A 257 18.14 0.74 -10.73
N GLN A 258 17.10 1.56 -10.69
CA GLN A 258 17.16 2.97 -10.31
C GLN A 258 16.21 3.28 -9.14
N TYR A 259 14.90 3.08 -9.31
CA TYR A 259 13.89 3.46 -8.31
C TYR A 259 12.87 2.34 -8.03
N GLY A 260 12.44 2.27 -6.77
CA GLY A 260 11.25 1.55 -6.34
C GLY A 260 10.34 2.46 -5.51
N ALA A 261 9.04 2.18 -5.50
CA ALA A 261 8.04 2.89 -4.72
C ALA A 261 7.10 1.91 -4.03
N ILE A 262 6.79 2.16 -2.76
CA ILE A 262 5.69 1.52 -2.03
C ILE A 262 4.67 2.60 -1.70
N ARG A 263 3.44 2.44 -2.16
CA ARG A 263 2.30 3.25 -1.75
C ARG A 263 1.34 2.38 -0.95
N ALA A 264 1.01 2.81 0.26
CA ALA A 264 0.09 2.12 1.13
C ALA A 264 -1.00 3.07 1.63
N ASP A 265 -2.23 2.59 1.71
CA ASP A 265 -3.38 3.35 2.19
C ASP A 265 -3.85 2.79 3.54
N VAL A 266 -4.01 3.65 4.55
CA VAL A 266 -4.62 3.27 5.85
C VAL A 266 -6.08 2.85 5.67
N ALA A 267 -6.79 3.51 4.75
CA ALA A 267 -8.13 3.12 4.36
C ALA A 267 -8.08 1.90 3.41
N ASN A 268 -8.73 0.81 3.80
CA ASN A 268 -8.83 -0.39 2.99
C ASN A 268 -10.27 -0.88 2.87
N SER A 269 -10.72 -1.13 1.64
CA SER A 269 -12.05 -1.63 1.32
C SER A 269 -11.95 -2.99 0.62
N TYR A 270 -12.91 -3.89 0.86
CA TYR A 270 -12.92 -5.20 0.20
C TYR A 270 -12.83 -5.07 -1.32
N GLY A 271 -11.87 -5.77 -1.93
CA GLY A 271 -11.61 -5.74 -3.37
C GLY A 271 -10.86 -4.52 -3.90
N SER A 272 -10.63 -3.48 -3.08
CA SER A 272 -9.64 -2.46 -3.38
C SER A 272 -8.23 -3.07 -3.34
N ARG A 273 -7.33 -2.57 -4.18
CA ARG A 273 -5.92 -3.02 -4.27
C ARG A 273 -4.96 -1.83 -4.13
N ASN A 274 -5.21 -1.02 -3.11
CA ASN A 274 -4.54 0.26 -2.90
C ASN A 274 -3.14 0.11 -2.28
N GLN A 275 -2.76 -1.12 -1.89
CA GLN A 275 -1.41 -1.42 -1.39
C GLN A 275 -0.55 -1.79 -2.60
N VAL A 276 0.28 -0.86 -3.08
CA VAL A 276 0.99 -0.95 -4.36
C VAL A 276 2.50 -0.92 -4.14
N ILE A 277 3.21 -1.92 -4.68
CA ILE A 277 4.67 -1.98 -4.73
C ILE A 277 5.08 -1.96 -6.21
N THR A 278 5.78 -0.90 -6.61
CA THR A 278 6.24 -0.70 -8.00
C THR A 278 7.77 -0.64 -8.01
N TRP A 279 8.43 -1.39 -8.87
CA TRP A 279 9.88 -1.30 -9.04
C TRP A 279 10.31 -1.47 -10.49
N GLN A 280 11.39 -0.79 -10.84
CA GLN A 280 11.98 -0.84 -12.16
C GLN A 280 13.23 -1.74 -12.17
N GLN A 281 13.31 -2.61 -13.17
CA GLN A 281 14.45 -3.48 -13.46
C GLN A 281 14.82 -3.31 -14.93
N ASN A 282 15.94 -2.64 -15.21
CA ASN A 282 16.33 -2.20 -16.55
C ASN A 282 15.20 -1.41 -17.24
N ASN A 283 14.79 -1.79 -18.45
CA ASN A 283 13.68 -1.18 -19.19
C ASN A 283 12.30 -1.78 -18.84
N VAL A 284 12.17 -2.52 -17.73
CA VAL A 284 10.91 -3.15 -17.29
C VAL A 284 10.44 -2.53 -15.98
N VAL A 285 9.14 -2.35 -15.84
CA VAL A 285 8.48 -2.01 -14.58
C VAL A 285 7.59 -3.16 -14.14
N TYR A 286 7.75 -3.57 -12.89
CA TYR A 286 6.84 -4.47 -12.20
C TYR A 286 5.99 -3.66 -11.23
N GLN A 287 4.70 -3.94 -11.19
CA GLN A 287 3.75 -3.34 -10.24
C GLN A 287 2.92 -4.47 -9.62
N LEU A 288 3.07 -4.65 -8.31
CA LEU A 288 2.26 -5.55 -7.51
C LEU A 288 1.22 -4.72 -6.75
N SER A 289 -0.06 -4.86 -7.06
CA SER A 289 -1.15 -4.24 -6.32
C SER A 289 -1.91 -5.29 -5.51
N ALA A 290 -2.15 -5.01 -4.23
CA ALA A 290 -2.73 -5.95 -3.28
C ALA A 290 -3.81 -5.30 -2.42
N HIS A 291 -4.73 -6.12 -1.93
CA HIS A 291 -5.67 -5.71 -0.89
C HIS A 291 -4.99 -5.42 0.45
N ASP A 292 -3.93 -6.15 0.80
CA ASP A 292 -3.20 -6.02 2.05
C ASP A 292 -1.69 -5.86 1.81
N ILE A 293 -1.06 -4.93 2.55
CA ILE A 293 0.35 -4.60 2.40
C ILE A 293 1.26 -5.75 2.87
N THR A 294 0.82 -6.53 3.86
CA THR A 294 1.58 -7.68 4.37
C THR A 294 1.71 -8.74 3.27
N THR A 295 0.62 -8.99 2.57
CA THR A 295 0.52 -9.86 1.40
C THR A 295 1.40 -9.32 0.26
N ALA A 296 1.33 -8.01 -0.02
CA ALA A 296 2.15 -7.37 -1.06
C ALA A 296 3.65 -7.56 -0.80
N ILE A 297 4.14 -7.19 0.40
CA ILE A 297 5.56 -7.27 0.75
C ILE A 297 6.05 -8.72 0.71
N LYS A 298 5.29 -9.67 1.26
CA LYS A 298 5.62 -11.11 1.21
C LYS A 298 5.75 -11.63 -0.22
N MET A 299 4.79 -11.30 -1.09
CA MET A 299 4.82 -11.74 -2.49
C MET A 299 5.97 -11.08 -3.25
N ALA A 300 6.16 -9.77 -3.12
CA ALA A 300 7.24 -9.01 -3.77
C ALA A 300 8.64 -9.50 -3.33
N ALA A 301 8.87 -9.73 -2.03
CA ALA A 301 10.12 -10.30 -1.51
C ALA A 301 10.37 -11.76 -1.96
N SER A 302 9.35 -12.45 -2.46
CA SER A 302 9.45 -13.84 -2.95
C SER A 302 9.66 -13.97 -4.47
N MET A 303 9.77 -12.85 -5.19
CA MET A 303 9.86 -12.82 -6.66
C MET A 303 11.15 -13.49 -7.17
N LYS A 304 11.02 -14.53 -8.01
CA LYS A 304 12.12 -15.30 -8.61
C LYS A 304 11.79 -15.77 -10.02
#